data_AF-A0A2U1ZYR4-F1
#
_entry.id   AF-A0A2U1ZYR4-F1
#
_cell.length_a   1.000
_cell.length_b   1.000
_cell.length_c   1.000
_cell.angle_alpha   90.00
_cell.angle_beta   90.00
_cell.angle_gamma   90.00
#
_symmetry.space_group_name_H-M   'P 1'
#
loop_
_entity.id
_entity.type
_entity.pdbx_description
1 polymer ?
#
loop_
_entity_poly.entity_id
_entity_poly.type
_entity_poly.pdbx_seq_one_letter_code
_entity_poly.pdbx_strand_id
1 'polypeptide(L)'
;MKIIKRALAAVALGVVALVGAVAPSSALPTGFYSVPYSDNLYYNQQNTGWQQVTYSQWQQAGFPAPRKAPTDFVKYPWSPTIYSVTYFDGGTWLWTNLSLQQWQRAGSPAPRNAGWVQGSYFYQWQTSNELFVQAPDGTHHKLTYPEWQAAGSPSPAFHNNQGFQKLSWWDGVAKMTNVSSGSGSTVTFNAWQQFGFPTPQAVSRFPGDTFCKYPGSATIHYNGLTAYGTLTYSQYAAAGFPAVTSC
;
A
#
# COMPACT_ATOMS: atom_id res chain seq x y z
N MET A 1 31.70 39.26 -33.74
CA MET A 1 30.58 38.53 -34.39
C MET A 1 30.65 37.06 -33.96
N LYS A 2 29.89 36.66 -32.93
CA LYS A 2 29.81 35.27 -32.44
C LYS A 2 28.33 34.91 -32.31
N ILE A 3 27.87 34.00 -33.17
CA ILE A 3 26.51 33.50 -33.21
C ILE A 3 26.43 32.31 -32.24
N ILE A 4 25.75 32.48 -31.11
CA ILE A 4 25.42 31.37 -30.20
C ILE A 4 24.00 30.92 -30.54
N LYS A 5 23.90 29.72 -31.13
CA LYS A 5 22.64 29.09 -31.52
C LYS A 5 21.89 28.62 -30.25
N ARG A 6 20.63 29.02 -30.15
CA ARG A 6 19.67 28.58 -29.13
C ARG A 6 19.28 27.12 -29.38
N ALA A 7 19.45 26.25 -28.38
CA ALA A 7 18.83 24.93 -28.37
C ALA A 7 17.43 25.05 -27.77
N LEU A 8 16.38 24.80 -28.57
CA LEU A 8 15.04 24.56 -28.06
C LEU A 8 15.00 23.16 -27.44
N ALA A 9 14.76 23.09 -26.13
CA ALA A 9 14.33 21.87 -25.48
C ALA A 9 12.83 21.70 -25.71
N ALA A 10 12.44 20.66 -26.44
CA ALA A 10 11.03 20.26 -26.58
C ALA A 10 10.57 19.61 -25.27
N VAL A 11 9.67 20.28 -24.56
CA VAL A 11 8.96 19.69 -23.41
C VAL A 11 7.82 18.83 -23.97
N ALA A 12 7.99 17.51 -23.92
CA ALA A 12 6.91 16.57 -24.17
C ALA A 12 6.02 16.52 -22.92
N LEU A 13 4.89 17.25 -22.94
CA LEU A 13 3.81 17.10 -21.96
C LEU A 13 3.09 15.78 -22.24
N GLY A 14 3.44 14.74 -21.48
CA GLY A 14 2.68 13.50 -21.42
C GLY A 14 1.34 13.76 -20.72
N VAL A 15 0.26 13.82 -21.50
CA VAL A 15 -1.11 13.85 -20.96
C VAL A 15 -1.42 12.45 -20.44
N VAL A 16 -1.34 12.26 -19.12
CA VAL A 16 -1.89 11.08 -18.47
C VAL A 16 -3.41 11.26 -18.44
N ALA A 17 -4.10 10.62 -19.38
CA ALA A 17 -5.56 10.56 -19.37
C ALA A 17 -6.02 9.81 -18.10
N LEU A 18 -6.57 10.56 -17.15
CA LEU A 18 -7.26 10.05 -15.97
C LEU A 18 -8.58 9.43 -16.43
N VAL A 19 -8.60 8.11 -16.64
CA VAL A 19 -9.84 7.38 -16.92
C VAL A 19 -10.22 6.62 -15.65
N GLY A 20 -11.09 7.23 -14.85
CA GLY A 20 -11.82 6.51 -13.81
C GLY A 20 -12.67 5.39 -14.43
N ALA A 21 -13.13 4.44 -13.61
CA ALA A 21 -14.14 3.46 -14.05
C ALA A 21 -15.37 4.22 -14.57
N VAL A 22 -15.60 4.22 -15.88
CA VAL A 22 -16.83 4.79 -16.44
C VAL A 22 -17.90 3.71 -16.29
N ALA A 23 -18.71 3.82 -15.24
CA ALA A 23 -19.87 2.95 -15.08
C ALA A 23 -20.83 3.12 -16.26
N PRO A 24 -21.55 2.05 -16.68
CA PRO A 24 -22.64 2.20 -17.63
C PRO A 24 -23.68 3.21 -17.10
N SER A 25 -24.16 4.09 -17.97
CA SER A 25 -25.03 5.23 -17.61
C SER A 25 -26.48 4.84 -17.32
N SER A 26 -26.85 3.58 -17.50
CA SER A 26 -28.21 3.06 -17.31
C SER A 26 -28.28 2.02 -16.20
N ALA A 27 -29.29 2.13 -15.34
CA ALA A 27 -29.64 1.12 -14.35
C ALA A 27 -29.84 -0.27 -15.00
N LEU A 28 -29.29 -1.31 -14.38
CA LEU A 28 -29.48 -2.69 -14.82
C LEU A 28 -30.93 -3.12 -14.60
N PRO A 29 -31.59 -3.75 -15.59
CA PRO A 29 -32.95 -4.25 -15.37
C PRO A 29 -32.98 -5.30 -14.25
N THR A 30 -34.13 -5.39 -13.56
CA THR A 30 -34.36 -6.44 -12.56
C THR A 30 -34.18 -7.83 -13.17
N GLY A 31 -33.46 -8.71 -12.49
CA GLY A 31 -33.27 -10.08 -12.94
C GLY A 31 -32.01 -10.76 -12.40
N PHE A 32 -31.76 -11.96 -12.90
CA PHE A 32 -30.60 -12.76 -12.55
C PHE A 32 -29.42 -12.45 -13.45
N TYR A 33 -28.24 -12.34 -12.84
CA TYR A 33 -26.99 -12.02 -13.49
C TYR A 33 -25.91 -13.02 -13.10
N SER A 34 -25.08 -13.39 -14.08
CA SER A 34 -23.83 -14.13 -13.87
C SER A 34 -22.64 -13.19 -14.00
N VAL A 35 -21.56 -13.52 -13.31
CA VAL A 35 -20.27 -12.84 -13.45
C VAL A 35 -19.32 -13.67 -14.30
N PRO A 36 -18.42 -13.07 -15.10
CA PRO A 36 -17.59 -13.81 -16.05
C PRO A 36 -16.50 -14.66 -15.38
N TYR A 37 -16.21 -14.45 -14.09
CA TYR A 37 -15.08 -15.05 -13.38
C TYR A 37 -15.49 -16.13 -12.34
N SER A 38 -16.78 -16.43 -12.17
CA SER A 38 -17.23 -17.47 -11.22
C SER A 38 -18.59 -18.07 -11.61
N ASP A 39 -19.02 -19.13 -10.90
CA ASP A 39 -20.37 -19.72 -11.04
C ASP A 39 -21.43 -19.01 -10.19
N ASN A 40 -21.06 -17.98 -9.43
CA ASN A 40 -22.00 -17.27 -8.59
C ASN A 40 -23.05 -16.52 -9.42
N LEU A 41 -24.30 -16.60 -8.96
CA LEU A 41 -25.41 -15.84 -9.50
C LEU A 41 -25.80 -14.72 -8.55
N TYR A 42 -26.25 -13.62 -9.13
CA TYR A 42 -26.70 -12.43 -8.43
C TYR A 42 -28.09 -12.05 -8.91
N TYR A 43 -28.94 -11.57 -8.01
CA TYR A 43 -30.23 -10.98 -8.35
C TYR A 43 -30.10 -9.47 -8.18
N ASN A 44 -30.26 -8.74 -9.28
CA ASN A 44 -30.32 -7.29 -9.28
C ASN A 44 -31.78 -6.86 -9.20
N GLN A 45 -32.09 -5.98 -8.27
CA GLN A 45 -33.36 -5.27 -8.17
C GLN A 45 -33.14 -3.84 -8.65
N GLN A 46 -33.83 -3.48 -9.73
CA GLN A 46 -33.63 -2.18 -10.36
C GLN A 46 -33.83 -1.04 -9.36
N ASN A 47 -32.85 -0.13 -9.28
CA ASN A 47 -32.80 1.00 -8.35
C ASN A 47 -32.77 0.66 -6.84
N THR A 48 -32.76 -0.61 -6.46
CA THR A 48 -32.78 -1.03 -5.04
C THR A 48 -31.44 -1.62 -4.61
N GLY A 49 -30.78 -2.40 -5.47
CA GLY A 49 -29.53 -3.05 -5.13
C GLY A 49 -29.45 -4.48 -5.66
N TRP A 50 -28.50 -5.25 -5.15
CA TRP A 50 -28.26 -6.61 -5.58
C TRP A 50 -27.93 -7.53 -4.40
N GLN A 51 -28.11 -8.83 -4.60
CA GLN A 51 -27.70 -9.85 -3.66
C GLN A 51 -27.19 -11.09 -4.39
N GLN A 52 -26.29 -11.84 -3.76
CA GLN A 52 -25.92 -13.16 -4.25
C GLN A 52 -27.08 -14.14 -4.05
N VAL A 53 -27.27 -15.02 -5.03
CA VAL A 53 -28.37 -15.98 -5.09
C VAL A 53 -27.82 -17.39 -4.98
N THR A 54 -28.46 -18.20 -4.14
CA THR A 54 -28.19 -19.64 -4.03
C THR A 54 -28.91 -20.42 -5.13
N TYR A 55 -28.42 -21.63 -5.42
CA TYR A 55 -29.08 -22.52 -6.39
C TYR A 55 -30.57 -22.75 -6.08
N SER A 56 -30.93 -22.95 -4.81
CA SER A 56 -32.33 -23.15 -4.38
C SER A 56 -33.21 -21.93 -4.68
N GLN A 57 -32.72 -20.72 -4.41
CA GLN A 57 -33.46 -19.48 -4.74
C GLN A 57 -33.64 -19.31 -6.25
N TRP A 58 -32.61 -19.64 -7.05
CA TRP A 58 -32.71 -19.61 -8.51
C TRP A 58 -33.67 -20.66 -9.06
N GLN A 59 -33.68 -21.87 -8.45
CA GLN A 59 -34.63 -22.93 -8.76
C GLN A 59 -36.08 -22.52 -8.43
N GLN A 60 -36.32 -21.93 -7.26
CA GLN A 60 -37.64 -21.43 -6.86
C GLN A 60 -38.16 -20.34 -7.82
N ALA A 61 -37.25 -19.57 -8.43
CA ALA A 61 -37.59 -18.59 -9.45
C ALA A 61 -37.84 -19.20 -10.85
N GLY A 62 -37.71 -20.52 -11.01
CA GLY A 62 -37.96 -21.23 -12.27
C GLY A 62 -36.77 -21.25 -13.24
N PHE A 63 -35.54 -21.18 -12.73
CA PHE A 63 -34.30 -21.19 -13.53
C PHE A 63 -34.25 -20.15 -14.67
N PRO A 64 -34.60 -18.87 -14.42
CA PRO A 64 -34.48 -17.84 -15.43
C PRO A 64 -33.04 -17.73 -15.93
N ALA A 65 -32.85 -17.67 -17.25
CA ALA A 65 -31.54 -17.56 -17.86
C ALA A 65 -30.80 -16.29 -17.37
N PRO A 66 -29.64 -16.43 -16.70
CA PRO A 66 -28.90 -15.28 -16.19
C PRO A 66 -28.30 -14.43 -17.32
N ARG A 67 -28.34 -13.11 -17.16
CA ARG A 67 -27.67 -12.15 -18.06
C ARG A 67 -26.23 -11.96 -17.60
N LYS A 68 -25.31 -11.63 -18.51
CA LYS A 68 -23.94 -11.28 -18.10
C LYS A 68 -23.93 -9.91 -17.43
N ALA A 69 -23.38 -9.82 -16.23
CA ALA A 69 -23.18 -8.54 -15.56
C ALA A 69 -22.05 -7.73 -16.23
N PRO A 70 -22.22 -6.42 -16.48
CA PRO A 70 -21.12 -5.57 -16.93
C PRO A 70 -19.98 -5.59 -15.92
N THR A 71 -18.77 -5.90 -16.38
CA THR A 71 -17.60 -6.09 -15.53
C THR A 71 -16.39 -5.40 -16.16
N ASP A 72 -15.73 -4.53 -15.40
CA ASP A 72 -14.41 -3.99 -15.73
C ASP A 72 -13.31 -4.77 -14.99
N PHE A 73 -12.11 -4.78 -15.53
CA PHE A 73 -10.95 -5.46 -14.93
C PHE A 73 -9.84 -4.44 -14.74
N VAL A 74 -9.41 -4.29 -13.49
CA VAL A 74 -8.49 -3.23 -13.10
C VAL A 74 -7.32 -3.78 -12.31
N LYS A 75 -6.23 -3.05 -12.31
CA LYS A 75 -5.08 -3.30 -11.44
C LYS A 75 -4.40 -1.99 -11.06
N TYR A 76 -3.55 -2.05 -10.05
CA TYR A 76 -2.58 -0.98 -9.85
C TYR A 76 -1.47 -1.05 -10.91
N PRO A 77 -0.88 0.09 -11.31
CA PRO A 77 0.31 0.08 -12.15
C PRO A 77 1.47 -0.71 -11.53
N TRP A 78 1.58 -0.68 -10.20
CA TRP A 78 2.67 -1.26 -9.40
C TRP A 78 2.38 -2.67 -8.85
N SER A 79 1.16 -3.20 -9.04
CA SER A 79 0.78 -4.54 -8.56
C SER A 79 0.36 -5.45 -9.72
N PRO A 80 0.73 -6.75 -9.70
CA PRO A 80 0.21 -7.72 -10.65
C PRO A 80 -1.22 -8.17 -10.33
N THR A 81 -1.73 -7.89 -9.13
CA THR A 81 -3.07 -8.32 -8.69
C THR A 81 -4.16 -7.68 -9.54
N ILE A 82 -5.04 -8.51 -10.10
CA ILE A 82 -6.17 -8.09 -10.92
C ILE A 82 -7.44 -8.13 -10.08
N TYR A 83 -8.24 -7.08 -10.20
CA TYR A 83 -9.53 -6.95 -9.56
C TYR A 83 -10.63 -6.86 -10.62
N SER A 84 -11.74 -7.54 -10.41
CA SER A 84 -12.97 -7.25 -11.15
C SER A 84 -13.76 -6.14 -10.47
N VAL A 85 -14.44 -5.35 -11.29
CA VAL A 85 -15.44 -4.36 -10.88
C VAL A 85 -16.72 -4.68 -11.61
N THR A 86 -17.60 -5.42 -10.96
CA THR A 86 -18.90 -5.78 -11.52
C THR A 86 -19.92 -4.73 -11.11
N TYR A 87 -20.54 -4.10 -12.11
CA TYR A 87 -21.50 -3.03 -11.91
C TYR A 87 -22.90 -3.62 -11.66
N PHE A 88 -23.55 -3.15 -10.60
CA PHE A 88 -24.93 -3.44 -10.25
C PHE A 88 -25.64 -2.16 -9.82
N ASP A 89 -26.96 -2.21 -9.68
CA ASP A 89 -27.75 -1.08 -9.19
C ASP A 89 -27.58 -0.84 -7.68
N GLY A 90 -28.08 0.29 -7.20
CA GLY A 90 -28.04 0.66 -5.78
C GLY A 90 -26.73 1.33 -5.35
N GLY A 91 -25.86 1.70 -6.30
CA GLY A 91 -24.64 2.46 -6.05
C GLY A 91 -23.51 1.64 -5.41
N THR A 92 -23.67 0.33 -5.24
CA THR A 92 -22.65 -0.58 -4.72
C THR A 92 -22.16 -1.50 -5.82
N TRP A 93 -20.86 -1.53 -6.06
CA TRP A 93 -20.24 -2.43 -7.04
C TRP A 93 -19.70 -3.66 -6.33
N LEU A 94 -19.67 -4.79 -7.03
CA LEU A 94 -19.00 -5.99 -6.55
C LEU A 94 -17.54 -5.94 -6.99
N TRP A 95 -16.64 -5.79 -6.02
CA TRP A 95 -15.21 -5.88 -6.23
C TRP A 95 -14.69 -7.25 -5.82
N THR A 96 -13.83 -7.84 -6.63
CA THR A 96 -13.25 -9.16 -6.33
C THR A 96 -11.80 -9.21 -6.76
N ASN A 97 -10.91 -9.59 -5.84
CA ASN A 97 -9.54 -9.99 -6.19
C ASN A 97 -9.60 -11.31 -6.95
N LEU A 98 -9.05 -11.34 -8.17
CA LEU A 98 -9.09 -12.52 -9.03
C LEU A 98 -7.84 -13.37 -8.86
N SER A 99 -8.06 -14.67 -8.65
CA SER A 99 -7.02 -15.66 -8.90
C SER A 99 -6.72 -15.75 -10.40
N LEU A 100 -5.56 -16.32 -10.75
CA LEU A 100 -5.19 -16.58 -12.13
C LEU A 100 -6.27 -17.38 -12.88
N GLN A 101 -6.84 -18.40 -12.23
CA GLN A 101 -7.90 -19.23 -12.81
C GLN A 101 -9.18 -18.44 -13.06
N GLN A 102 -9.57 -17.56 -12.14
CA GLN A 102 -10.75 -16.70 -12.29
C GLN A 102 -10.57 -15.68 -13.42
N TRP A 103 -9.38 -15.09 -13.55
CA TRP A 103 -9.06 -14.19 -14.66
C TRP A 103 -9.03 -14.91 -16.01
N GLN A 104 -8.45 -16.12 -16.06
CA GLN A 104 -8.47 -16.97 -17.25
C GLN A 104 -9.90 -17.37 -17.65
N ARG A 105 -10.74 -17.74 -16.67
CA ARG A 105 -12.16 -18.04 -16.88
C ARG A 105 -12.92 -16.86 -17.47
N ALA A 106 -12.57 -15.63 -17.07
CA ALA A 106 -13.13 -14.41 -17.65
C ALA A 106 -12.63 -14.10 -19.07
N GLY A 107 -11.74 -14.93 -19.64
CA GLY A 107 -11.16 -14.73 -20.97
C GLY A 107 -9.85 -13.94 -20.98
N SER A 108 -9.20 -13.78 -19.82
CA SER A 108 -7.96 -13.02 -19.65
C SER A 108 -8.00 -11.59 -20.23
N PRO A 109 -9.05 -10.78 -19.96
CA PRO A 109 -9.14 -9.43 -20.47
C PRO A 109 -7.96 -8.58 -19.97
N ALA A 110 -7.43 -7.71 -20.84
CA ALA A 110 -6.35 -6.80 -20.48
C ALA A 110 -6.85 -5.83 -19.38
N PRO A 111 -6.28 -5.86 -18.16
CA PRO A 111 -6.76 -5.00 -17.09
C PRO A 111 -6.29 -3.56 -17.30
N ARG A 112 -7.16 -2.58 -17.05
CA ARG A 112 -6.73 -1.18 -17.04
C ARG A 112 -6.03 -0.83 -15.73
N ASN A 113 -5.23 0.23 -15.78
CA ASN A 113 -4.67 0.81 -14.57
C ASN A 113 -5.75 1.62 -13.83
N ALA A 114 -5.81 1.43 -12.51
CA ALA A 114 -6.64 2.23 -11.61
C ALA A 114 -5.76 2.91 -10.56
N GLY A 115 -6.12 4.15 -10.19
CA GLY A 115 -5.46 4.88 -9.10
C GLY A 115 -5.84 4.35 -7.72
N TRP A 116 -7.01 3.72 -7.60
CA TRP A 116 -7.47 3.04 -6.38
C TRP A 116 -8.43 1.89 -6.71
N VAL A 117 -8.59 1.00 -5.75
CA VAL A 117 -9.47 -0.18 -5.75
C VAL A 117 -10.23 -0.16 -4.43
N GLN A 118 -11.49 -0.60 -4.42
CA GLN A 118 -12.27 -0.62 -3.18
C GLN A 118 -11.56 -1.43 -2.09
N GLY A 119 -11.47 -0.84 -0.90
CA GLY A 119 -10.77 -1.41 0.26
C GLY A 119 -9.34 -0.92 0.43
N SER A 120 -8.83 -0.06 -0.46
CA SER A 120 -7.51 0.57 -0.26
C SER A 120 -7.45 1.43 0.99
N TYR A 121 -6.38 1.24 1.74
CA TYR A 121 -6.09 2.02 2.93
C TYR A 121 -4.86 2.90 2.69
N PHE A 122 -5.07 4.21 2.66
CA PHE A 122 -4.01 5.19 2.48
C PHE A 122 -3.51 5.67 3.84
N TYR A 123 -2.20 5.70 4.04
CA TYR A 123 -1.61 6.00 5.33
C TYR A 123 -0.24 6.67 5.25
N GLN A 124 0.18 7.23 6.38
CA GLN A 124 1.47 7.88 6.58
C GLN A 124 2.02 7.52 7.97
N TRP A 125 3.33 7.27 8.07
CA TRP A 125 4.01 7.04 9.35
C TRP A 125 4.43 8.37 9.98
N GLN A 126 4.40 8.49 11.31
CA GLN A 126 4.92 9.70 11.98
C GLN A 126 6.41 9.95 11.65
N THR A 127 7.19 8.90 11.44
CA THR A 127 8.63 8.99 11.17
C THR A 127 8.97 9.40 9.72
N SER A 128 7.99 9.60 8.83
CA SER A 128 8.23 9.93 7.43
C SER A 128 7.12 10.79 6.83
N ASN A 129 7.47 11.65 5.87
CA ASN A 129 6.49 12.42 5.08
C ASN A 129 6.01 11.68 3.83
N GLU A 130 6.41 10.43 3.66
CA GLU A 130 6.01 9.58 2.53
C GLU A 130 4.58 9.05 2.70
N LEU A 131 3.86 8.97 1.60
CA LEU A 131 2.51 8.41 1.54
C LEU A 131 2.57 6.95 1.12
N PHE A 132 1.69 6.15 1.69
CA PHE A 132 1.59 4.73 1.39
C PHE A 132 0.14 4.34 1.13
N VAL A 133 -0.02 3.24 0.40
CA VAL A 133 -1.29 2.53 0.27
C VAL A 133 -1.09 1.07 0.65
N GLN A 134 -2.03 0.52 1.39
CA GLN A 134 -2.22 -0.92 1.52
C GLN A 134 -3.37 -1.31 0.59
N ALA A 135 -3.08 -2.15 -0.41
CA ALA A 135 -4.10 -2.72 -1.28
C ALA A 135 -4.98 -3.72 -0.51
N PRO A 136 -6.18 -4.04 -1.03
CA PRO A 136 -7.07 -5.02 -0.40
C PRO A 136 -6.46 -6.42 -0.21
N ASP A 137 -5.42 -6.76 -0.98
CA ASP A 137 -4.66 -8.00 -0.85
C ASP A 137 -3.56 -7.96 0.24
N GLY A 138 -3.45 -6.85 0.97
CA GLY A 138 -2.47 -6.63 2.03
C GLY A 138 -1.12 -6.08 1.54
N THR A 139 -0.91 -5.95 0.23
CA THR A 139 0.34 -5.41 -0.32
C THR A 139 0.49 -3.93 0.03
N HIS A 140 1.65 -3.53 0.56
CA HIS A 140 1.96 -2.13 0.80
C HIS A 140 2.80 -1.54 -0.34
N HIS A 141 2.48 -0.32 -0.73
CA HIS A 141 3.21 0.43 -1.75
C HIS A 141 3.46 1.87 -1.29
N LYS A 142 4.68 2.36 -1.50
CA LYS A 142 5.03 3.77 -1.30
C LYS A 142 4.58 4.57 -2.52
N LEU A 143 3.64 5.47 -2.31
CA LEU A 143 3.07 6.28 -3.38
C LEU A 143 4.03 7.38 -3.81
N THR A 144 4.20 7.49 -5.12
CA THR A 144 4.67 8.73 -5.75
C THR A 144 3.56 9.78 -5.76
N TYR A 145 3.91 11.04 -5.91
CA TYR A 145 2.93 12.12 -6.02
C TYR A 145 1.92 11.91 -7.17
N PRO A 146 2.33 11.50 -8.39
CA PRO A 146 1.39 11.19 -9.47
C PRO A 146 0.45 10.03 -9.14
N GLU A 147 0.91 8.97 -8.45
CA GLU A 147 0.05 7.86 -8.05
C GLU A 147 -0.99 8.29 -7.01
N TRP A 148 -0.59 9.12 -6.04
CA TRP A 148 -1.51 9.69 -5.05
C TRP A 148 -2.55 10.61 -5.71
N GLN A 149 -2.15 11.44 -6.68
CA GLN A 149 -3.07 12.26 -7.48
C GLN A 149 -4.02 11.39 -8.31
N ALA A 150 -3.52 10.34 -8.96
CA ALA A 150 -4.34 9.40 -9.72
C ALA A 150 -5.35 8.65 -8.84
N ALA A 151 -5.05 8.46 -7.56
CA ALA A 151 -5.98 7.92 -6.56
C ALA A 151 -7.07 8.93 -6.12
N GLY A 152 -7.03 10.17 -6.61
CA GLY A 152 -7.95 11.24 -6.22
C GLY A 152 -7.51 12.02 -4.98
N SER A 153 -6.21 11.99 -4.65
CA SER A 153 -5.62 12.72 -3.52
C SER A 153 -6.25 12.41 -2.16
N PRO A 154 -6.46 11.13 -1.79
CA PRO A 154 -7.09 10.78 -0.52
C PRO A 154 -6.25 11.28 0.67
N SER A 155 -6.93 11.78 1.71
CA SER A 155 -6.27 12.10 2.97
C SER A 155 -5.77 10.82 3.65
N PRO A 156 -4.47 10.72 3.99
CA PRO A 156 -3.93 9.52 4.61
C PRO A 156 -4.36 9.42 6.09
N ALA A 157 -4.56 8.19 6.56
CA ALA A 157 -4.59 7.90 7.98
C ALA A 157 -3.17 8.04 8.56
N PHE A 158 -3.04 8.72 9.69
CA PHE A 158 -1.74 8.98 10.29
C PHE A 158 -1.42 7.99 11.41
N HIS A 159 -0.36 7.20 11.23
CA HIS A 159 0.15 6.30 12.26
C HIS A 159 1.02 7.06 13.25
N ASN A 160 0.34 7.66 14.23
CA ASN A 160 0.96 8.32 15.36
C ASN A 160 1.84 7.35 16.17
N ASN A 161 2.94 7.89 16.65
CA ASN A 161 3.91 7.24 17.53
C ASN A 161 4.48 5.92 16.97
N GLN A 162 4.48 5.77 15.65
CA GLN A 162 4.88 4.56 14.94
C GLN A 162 5.66 4.90 13.68
N GLY A 163 6.42 3.94 13.17
CA GLY A 163 7.10 4.08 11.89
C GLY A 163 8.40 3.30 11.83
N PHE A 164 9.34 3.82 11.06
CA PHE A 164 10.65 3.21 10.84
C PHE A 164 11.75 4.18 11.24
N GLN A 165 12.72 3.69 11.98
CA GLN A 165 13.87 4.46 12.44
C GLN A 165 15.16 3.67 12.22
N LYS A 166 16.27 4.38 12.04
CA LYS A 166 17.62 3.80 12.08
C LYS A 166 18.52 4.69 12.92
N LEU A 167 19.58 4.10 13.48
CA LEU A 167 20.62 4.91 14.09
C LEU A 167 21.42 5.61 12.99
N SER A 168 21.87 6.84 13.22
CA SER A 168 22.67 7.60 12.26
C SER A 168 24.05 6.98 11.99
N TRP A 169 24.47 6.05 12.84
CA TRP A 169 25.79 5.43 12.86
C TRP A 169 25.77 3.90 12.72
N TRP A 170 24.59 3.32 12.45
CA TRP A 170 24.39 1.89 12.24
C TRP A 170 23.33 1.64 11.16
N ASP A 171 23.47 0.56 10.40
CA ASP A 171 22.60 0.31 9.24
C ASP A 171 21.33 -0.47 9.54
N GLY A 172 21.21 -1.05 10.75
CA GLY A 172 20.00 -1.71 11.20
C GLY A 172 18.80 -0.76 11.24
N VAL A 173 17.67 -1.23 10.68
CA VAL A 173 16.38 -0.53 10.71
C VAL A 173 15.50 -1.16 11.77
N ALA A 174 14.84 -0.33 12.57
CA ALA A 174 13.77 -0.75 13.49
C ALA A 174 12.41 -0.34 12.94
N LYS A 175 11.42 -1.23 13.11
CA LYS A 175 10.01 -0.87 13.07
C LYS A 175 9.56 -0.53 14.48
N MET A 176 9.17 0.71 14.68
CA MET A 176 8.73 1.26 15.96
C MET A 176 7.22 1.09 16.10
N THR A 177 6.81 0.40 17.16
CA THR A 177 5.40 0.34 17.60
C THR A 177 5.08 1.45 18.60
N ASN A 178 6.10 2.00 19.26
CA ASN A 178 6.02 3.19 20.08
C ASN A 178 7.36 3.96 20.01
N VAL A 179 7.39 5.03 19.21
CA VAL A 179 8.58 5.88 19.04
C VAL A 179 8.97 6.55 20.35
N SER A 180 8.00 7.03 21.13
CA SER A 180 8.25 7.78 22.37
C SER A 180 8.93 6.94 23.47
N SER A 181 8.60 5.65 23.58
CA SER A 181 9.21 4.73 24.54
C SER A 181 10.36 3.92 23.96
N GLY A 182 10.71 4.12 22.69
CA GLY A 182 11.73 3.31 22.01
C GLY A 182 11.33 1.85 21.79
N SER A 183 10.03 1.53 21.85
CA SER A 183 9.56 0.15 21.69
C SER A 183 9.36 -0.18 20.21
N GLY A 184 9.92 -1.32 19.81
CA GLY A 184 9.88 -1.79 18.43
C GLY A 184 10.67 -3.08 18.29
N SER A 185 11.03 -3.40 17.06
CA SER A 185 11.92 -4.50 16.75
C SER A 185 12.77 -4.19 15.53
N THR A 186 13.98 -4.75 15.50
CA THR A 186 14.79 -4.76 14.28
C THR A 186 14.04 -5.49 13.17
N VAL A 187 14.02 -4.92 11.98
CA VAL A 187 13.41 -5.54 10.80
C VAL A 187 14.47 -6.06 9.84
N THR A 188 14.20 -7.24 9.26
CA THR A 188 14.99 -7.75 8.14
C THR A 188 14.69 -6.96 6.88
N PHE A 189 15.58 -7.05 5.88
CA PHE A 189 15.35 -6.44 4.58
C PHE A 189 14.02 -6.85 3.94
N ASN A 190 13.71 -8.16 3.97
CA ASN A 190 12.44 -8.69 3.43
C ASN A 190 11.21 -8.16 4.19
N ALA A 191 11.30 -8.06 5.52
CA ALA A 191 10.21 -7.49 6.31
C ALA A 191 10.03 -5.99 6.02
N TRP A 192 11.11 -5.24 5.87
CA TRP A 192 11.07 -3.82 5.51
C TRP A 192 10.50 -3.59 4.10
N GLN A 193 10.83 -4.49 3.15
CA GLN A 193 10.26 -4.50 1.80
C GLN A 193 8.75 -4.69 1.80
N GLN A 194 8.21 -5.54 2.67
CA GLN A 194 6.76 -5.78 2.78
C GLN A 194 5.95 -4.52 3.14
N PHE A 195 6.60 -3.49 3.71
CA PHE A 195 5.98 -2.19 4.00
C PHE A 195 6.23 -1.14 2.90
N GLY A 196 6.79 -1.52 1.76
CA GLY A 196 7.12 -0.59 0.66
C GLY A 196 8.39 0.22 0.91
N PHE A 197 9.34 -0.31 1.68
CA PHE A 197 10.60 0.35 2.06
C PHE A 197 10.43 1.78 2.61
N PRO A 198 9.65 2.03 3.68
CA PRO A 198 9.55 3.37 4.25
C PRO A 198 10.93 3.92 4.61
N THR A 199 11.22 5.16 4.23
CA THR A 199 12.50 5.79 4.55
C THR A 199 12.60 5.93 6.08
N PRO A 200 13.57 5.25 6.73
CA PRO A 200 13.67 5.30 8.18
C PRO A 200 14.12 6.69 8.63
N GLN A 201 13.52 7.22 9.68
CA GLN A 201 14.03 8.42 10.33
C GLN A 201 15.36 8.10 11.01
N ALA A 202 16.41 8.84 10.63
CA ALA A 202 17.70 8.73 11.28
C ALA A 202 17.65 9.39 12.67
N VAL A 203 18.04 8.65 13.71
CA VAL A 203 18.15 9.12 15.09
C VAL A 203 19.55 8.85 15.63
N SER A 204 20.04 9.67 16.56
CA SER A 204 21.33 9.39 17.20
C SER A 204 21.26 8.22 18.19
N ARG A 205 20.07 7.98 18.77
CA ARG A 205 19.77 6.93 19.74
C ARG A 205 18.26 6.67 19.82
N PHE A 206 17.88 5.49 20.25
CA PHE A 206 16.53 5.17 20.69
C PHE A 206 16.34 5.50 22.18
N PRO A 207 15.11 5.81 22.62
CA PRO A 207 14.80 5.82 24.04
C PRO A 207 15.09 4.46 24.68
N GLY A 208 15.76 4.46 25.83
CA GLY A 208 16.11 3.25 26.57
C GLY A 208 17.47 2.63 26.21
N ASP A 209 18.16 3.13 25.18
CA ASP A 209 19.52 2.67 24.87
C ASP A 209 20.48 2.97 26.02
N THR A 210 21.42 2.06 26.28
CA THR A 210 22.41 2.18 27.34
C THR A 210 23.83 2.11 26.81
N PHE A 211 24.72 2.82 27.51
CA PHE A 211 26.14 2.94 27.20
C PHE A 211 26.91 2.65 28.47
N CYS A 212 27.79 1.66 28.45
CA CYS A 212 28.54 1.26 29.63
C CYS A 212 30.03 1.00 29.31
N LYS A 213 30.87 1.03 30.35
CA LYS A 213 32.29 0.66 30.28
C LYS A 213 32.64 -0.26 31.45
N TYR A 214 33.54 -1.21 31.23
CA TYR A 214 34.11 -2.01 32.32
C TYR A 214 35.17 -1.21 33.10
N PRO A 215 35.35 -1.46 34.41
CA PRO A 215 36.42 -0.83 35.19
C PRO A 215 37.79 -1.02 34.53
N GLY A 216 38.56 0.07 34.41
CA GLY A 216 39.88 0.06 33.77
C GLY A 216 39.90 0.00 32.24
N SER A 217 38.74 -0.07 31.57
CA SER A 217 38.64 -0.09 30.11
C SER A 217 38.22 1.28 29.55
N ALA A 218 38.80 1.67 28.41
CA ALA A 218 38.36 2.81 27.62
C ALA A 218 37.28 2.45 26.58
N THR A 219 36.98 1.16 26.41
CA THR A 219 36.00 0.68 25.43
C THR A 219 34.58 0.94 25.91
N ILE A 220 33.79 1.56 25.03
CA ILE A 220 32.37 1.83 25.28
C ILE A 220 31.54 0.70 24.65
N HIS A 221 30.68 0.10 25.46
CA HIS A 221 29.69 -0.88 25.04
C HIS A 221 28.32 -0.21 24.89
N TYR A 222 27.66 -0.54 23.80
CA TYR A 222 26.28 -0.15 23.49
C TYR A 222 25.36 -1.35 23.63
N ASN A 223 24.20 -1.12 24.21
CA ASN A 223 23.10 -2.07 24.23
C ASN A 223 21.81 -1.33 23.90
N GLY A 224 21.23 -1.65 22.76
CA GLY A 224 20.02 -1.01 22.26
C GLY A 224 19.26 -1.88 21.26
N LEU A 225 18.22 -1.30 20.68
CA LEU A 225 17.23 -2.06 19.90
C LEU A 225 17.80 -2.71 18.63
N THR A 226 18.61 -1.98 17.86
CA THR A 226 19.10 -2.42 16.54
C THR A 226 20.56 -2.84 16.51
N ALA A 227 21.30 -2.62 17.59
CA ALA A 227 22.73 -2.92 17.68
C ALA A 227 23.12 -3.27 19.12
N TYR A 228 24.20 -4.02 19.26
CA TYR A 228 24.83 -4.31 20.54
C TYR A 228 26.32 -4.54 20.30
N GLY A 229 27.15 -4.22 21.28
CA GLY A 229 28.60 -4.45 21.20
C GLY A 229 29.44 -3.21 21.43
N THR A 230 30.69 -3.22 20.97
CA THR A 230 31.63 -2.12 21.19
C THR A 230 31.43 -1.02 20.17
N LEU A 231 31.56 0.24 20.61
CA LEU A 231 31.51 1.40 19.73
C LEU A 231 32.92 1.88 19.38
N THR A 232 33.10 2.29 18.13
CA THR A 232 34.20 3.19 17.77
C THR A 232 33.96 4.59 18.34
N TYR A 233 35.02 5.39 18.47
CA TYR A 233 34.89 6.79 18.87
C TYR A 233 33.92 7.57 17.97
N SER A 234 33.95 7.32 16.65
CA SER A 234 33.05 7.97 15.69
C SER A 234 31.57 7.63 15.91
N GLN A 235 31.25 6.39 16.26
CA GLN A 235 29.88 5.96 16.56
C GLN A 235 29.40 6.55 17.88
N TYR A 236 30.25 6.57 18.91
CA TYR A 236 29.93 7.21 20.18
C TYR A 236 29.71 8.73 20.04
N ALA A 237 30.51 9.39 19.20
CA ALA A 237 30.32 10.79 18.85
C ALA A 237 29.00 11.02 18.08
N ALA A 238 28.68 10.17 17.11
CA ALA A 238 27.42 10.24 16.36
C ALA A 238 26.19 9.92 17.22
N ALA A 239 26.35 9.14 18.29
CA ALA A 239 25.34 8.92 19.33
C ALA A 239 25.14 10.13 20.25
N GLY A 240 26.00 11.15 20.16
CA GLY A 240 25.91 12.40 20.92
C GLY A 240 26.59 12.38 22.29
N PHE A 241 27.64 11.55 22.46
CA PHE A 241 28.38 11.42 23.72
C PHE A 241 27.49 11.21 24.97
N PRO A 242 26.56 10.23 24.95
CA PRO A 242 25.71 9.94 26.10
C PRO A 242 26.52 9.52 27.33
N ALA A 243 26.00 9.81 28.52
CA ALA A 243 26.65 9.40 29.76
C ALA A 243 26.88 7.88 29.79
N VAL A 244 28.10 7.48 30.19
CA VAL A 244 28.53 6.09 30.25
C VAL A 244 28.48 5.61 31.70
N THR A 245 27.77 4.52 31.96
CA THR A 245 27.70 3.87 33.27
C THR A 245 28.76 2.76 33.40
N SER A 246 28.86 2.16 34.58
CA SER A 246 29.57 0.88 34.68
C SER A 246 28.74 -0.20 33.97
N CYS A 247 29.42 -1.08 33.23
CA CYS A 247 28.94 -2.44 33.06
C CYS A 247 29.25 -3.21 34.37
#